data_AF-A0A958EJN9-F1
#
_entry.id   AF-A0A958EJN9-F1
#
_cell.length_a   1.000
_cell.length_b   1.000
_cell.length_c   1.000
_cell.angle_alpha   90.00
_cell.angle_beta   90.00
_cell.angle_gamma   90.00
#
_symmetry.space_group_name_H-M   'P 1'
#
loop_
_entity.id
_entity.type
_entity.pdbx_description
1 polymer ?
#
loop_
_entity_poly.entity_id
_entity_poly.type
_entity_poly.pdbx_seq_one_letter_code
_entity_poly.pdbx_strand_id
1 'polypeptide(L)'
;MAATTLDLSFFDTQTDNIYEAVLIIAKRARAITAERKAKEVLQDNYDSSEEVAEMDEIEYEEVEKAVVVAMNDFFEKRLEVSYRSDEDYEIEA
;
A
#
# COMPACT_ATOMS: atom_id res chain seq x y z
N MET A 1 -3.42 3.89 -15.50
CA MET A 1 -3.38 5.33 -15.13
C MET A 1 -2.08 5.99 -15.63
N ALA A 2 -2.19 7.12 -16.32
CA ALA A 2 -1.04 7.93 -16.76
C ALA A 2 -0.49 8.78 -15.59
N ALA A 3 0.78 9.20 -15.64
CA ALA A 3 1.35 10.06 -14.61
C ALA A 3 0.67 11.43 -14.65
N THR A 4 0.04 11.83 -13.54
CA THR A 4 -0.56 13.14 -13.35
C THR A 4 0.39 14.04 -12.56
N THR A 5 0.42 15.33 -12.89
CA THR A 5 1.17 16.31 -12.11
C THR A 5 0.30 16.80 -10.96
N LEU A 6 0.88 16.85 -9.77
CA LEU A 6 0.23 17.41 -8.58
C LEU A 6 0.97 18.67 -8.16
N ASP A 7 0.22 19.64 -7.62
CA ASP A 7 0.82 20.80 -6.98
C ASP A 7 1.47 20.35 -5.65
N LEU A 8 2.68 20.84 -5.39
CA LEU A 8 3.43 20.50 -4.19
C LEU A 8 2.78 21.06 -2.92
N SER A 9 2.01 22.15 -3.03
CA SER A 9 1.29 22.77 -1.91
C SER A 9 0.33 21.81 -1.20
N PHE A 10 -0.13 20.74 -1.86
CA PHE A 10 -0.98 19.72 -1.24
C PHE A 10 -0.26 18.94 -0.13
N PHE A 11 1.06 18.79 -0.21
CA PHE A 11 1.85 18.05 0.79
C PHE A 11 2.08 18.87 2.06
N ASP A 12 2.19 20.19 1.94
CA ASP A 12 2.38 21.11 3.08
C ASP A 12 1.19 21.07 4.06
N THR A 13 0.02 20.65 3.60
CA THR A 13 -1.18 20.52 4.45
C THR A 13 -1.21 19.23 5.28
N GLN A 14 -0.33 18.28 4.98
CA GLN A 14 -0.35 16.92 5.52
C GLN A 14 0.92 16.59 6.30
N THR A 15 2.07 17.12 5.89
CA THR A 15 3.38 16.89 6.53
C THR A 15 4.23 18.15 6.40
N ASP A 16 5.07 18.43 7.40
CA ASP A 16 6.01 19.55 7.34
C ASP A 16 7.16 19.32 6.33
N ASN A 17 7.33 18.08 5.86
CA ASN A 17 8.42 17.68 5.00
C ASN A 17 7.97 16.76 3.84
N ILE A 18 8.22 17.19 2.60
CA ILE A 18 7.89 16.41 1.40
C ILE A 18 8.54 15.02 1.37
N TYR A 19 9.76 14.87 1.92
CA TYR A 19 10.47 13.60 1.95
C TYR A 19 9.81 12.61 2.91
N GLU A 20 9.23 13.12 3.98
CA GLU A 20 8.44 12.34 4.92
C GLU A 20 7.13 11.86 4.27
N ALA A 21 6.42 12.74 3.56
CA ALA A 21 5.25 12.33 2.78
C ALA A 21 5.59 11.18 1.81
N VAL A 22 6.71 11.30 1.09
CA VAL A 22 7.19 10.25 0.17
C VAL A 22 7.45 8.94 0.93
N LEU A 23 8.08 9.00 2.11
CA LEU A 23 8.33 7.80 2.92
C LEU A 23 7.04 7.15 3.42
N ILE A 24 6.07 7.93 3.90
CA ILE A 24 4.77 7.44 4.36
C ILE A 24 4.04 6.75 3.21
N ILE A 25 3.93 7.40 2.05
CA ILE A 25 3.30 6.85 0.85
C ILE A 25 4.00 5.57 0.41
N ALA A 26 5.33 5.54 0.38
CA ALA A 26 6.09 4.34 0.00
C ALA A 26 5.87 3.17 0.96
N LYS A 27 5.87 3.43 2.28
CA LYS A 27 5.56 2.42 3.29
C LYS A 27 4.15 1.86 3.12
N ARG A 28 3.16 2.73 2.92
CA ARG A 28 1.77 2.31 2.70
C ARG A 28 1.60 1.51 1.42
N ALA A 29 2.22 1.93 0.32
CA ALA A 29 2.17 1.20 -0.94
C ALA A 29 2.74 -0.23 -0.79
N ARG A 30 3.84 -0.39 -0.04
CA ARG A 30 4.41 -1.71 0.26
C ARG A 30 3.47 -2.57 1.10
N ALA A 31 2.80 -2.00 2.10
CA ALA A 31 1.81 -2.71 2.91
C ALA A 31 0.66 -3.23 2.03
N ILE A 32 0.10 -2.39 1.15
CA ILE A 32 -0.96 -2.77 0.21
C ILE A 32 -0.49 -3.91 -0.72
N THR A 33 0.74 -3.84 -1.24
CA THR A 33 1.29 -4.93 -2.07
C THR A 33 1.42 -6.23 -1.28
N ALA A 34 1.85 -6.18 -0.02
CA ALA A 34 1.95 -7.36 0.84
C ALA A 34 0.58 -7.97 1.15
N GLU A 35 -0.42 -7.14 1.46
CA GLU A 35 -1.81 -7.55 1.68
C GLU A 35 -2.40 -8.25 0.45
N ARG A 36 -2.21 -7.67 -0.75
CA ARG A 36 -2.67 -8.26 -2.02
C ARG A 36 -2.03 -9.61 -2.28
N LYS A 37 -0.71 -9.71 -2.11
CA LYS A 37 0.01 -10.98 -2.28
C LYS A 37 -0.44 -12.04 -1.27
N ALA A 38 -0.69 -11.66 -0.03
CA ALA A 38 -1.20 -12.58 0.97
C ALA A 38 -2.61 -13.08 0.61
N LYS A 39 -3.47 -12.20 0.07
CA LYS A 39 -4.81 -12.57 -0.41
C LYS A 39 -4.76 -13.53 -1.59
N GLU A 40 -3.89 -13.27 -2.58
CA GLU A 40 -3.64 -14.15 -3.73
C GLU A 40 -3.23 -15.55 -3.27
N VAL A 41 -2.22 -15.65 -2.39
CA VAL A 41 -1.77 -16.94 -1.84
C VAL A 41 -2.90 -17.66 -1.09
N LEU A 42 -3.73 -16.94 -0.31
CA LEU A 42 -4.85 -17.57 0.38
C LEU A 42 -5.88 -18.11 -0.62
N GLN A 43 -6.25 -17.32 -1.63
CA GLN A 43 -7.19 -17.72 -2.67
C GLN A 43 -6.71 -18.96 -3.42
N ASP A 44 -5.45 -18.99 -3.86
CA ASP A 44 -4.84 -20.15 -4.53
C ASP A 44 -4.92 -21.42 -3.66
N ASN A 45 -4.72 -21.29 -2.35
CA ASN A 45 -4.80 -22.42 -1.41
C ASN A 45 -6.24 -22.90 -1.19
N TYR A 46 -7.22 -21.99 -1.22
CA TYR A 46 -8.64 -22.35 -1.13
C TYR A 46 -9.11 -23.06 -2.40
N ASP A 47 -8.80 -22.50 -3.57
CA ASP A 47 -9.20 -23.04 -4.87
C ASP A 47 -8.52 -24.39 -5.16
N SER A 48 -7.29 -24.61 -4.71
CA SER A 48 -6.61 -25.91 -4.83
C SER A 48 -7.23 -27.04 -3.99
N SER A 49 -8.17 -26.76 -3.09
CA SER A 49 -8.83 -27.75 -2.23
C SER A 49 -10.20 -28.22 -2.75
N GLU A 50 -10.77 -27.53 -3.74
CA GLU A 50 -11.97 -27.94 -4.48
C GLU A 50 -11.55 -28.46 -5.87
N GLU A 51 -12.08 -29.62 -6.26
CA GLU A 51 -11.58 -30.48 -7.35
C GLU A 51 -11.62 -29.86 -8.78
N VAL A 52 -10.62 -30.24 -9.59
CA VAL A 52 -10.50 -30.13 -11.06
C VAL A 52 -10.35 -28.71 -11.59
N ALA A 53 -9.09 -28.31 -11.78
CA ALA A 53 -8.70 -27.15 -12.59
C ALA A 53 -9.18 -27.33 -14.04
N GLU A 54 -10.38 -26.87 -14.35
CA GLU A 54 -10.58 -26.20 -15.62
C GLU A 54 -9.56 -25.06 -15.65
N MET A 55 -8.80 -24.96 -16.74
CA MET A 55 -7.82 -23.89 -16.91
C MET A 55 -8.60 -22.58 -16.99
N ASP A 56 -8.87 -21.99 -15.83
CA ASP A 56 -9.50 -20.69 -15.76
C ASP A 56 -8.67 -19.73 -16.60
N GLU A 57 -9.33 -19.15 -17.61
CA GLU A 57 -8.84 -17.95 -18.28
C GLU A 57 -8.33 -17.03 -17.18
N ILE A 58 -7.03 -16.69 -17.19
CA ILE A 58 -6.44 -15.78 -16.22
C ILE A 58 -7.22 -14.46 -16.33
N GLU A 59 -8.22 -14.29 -15.47
CA GLU A 59 -9.09 -13.14 -15.47
C GLU A 59 -8.24 -11.96 -15.01
N TYR A 60 -7.82 -11.14 -15.98
CA TYR A 60 -7.04 -9.96 -15.68
C TYR A 60 -7.92 -8.98 -14.90
N GLU A 61 -7.79 -8.98 -13.58
CA GLU A 61 -8.40 -7.97 -12.73
C GLU A 61 -7.58 -6.67 -12.86
N GLU A 62 -8.18 -5.61 -13.42
CA GLU A 62 -7.52 -4.30 -13.49
C GLU A 62 -7.47 -3.67 -12.09
N VAL A 63 -6.47 -4.05 -11.30
CA VAL A 63 -6.26 -3.51 -9.96
C VAL A 63 -5.45 -2.23 -10.05
N GLU A 64 -5.94 -1.18 -9.40
CA GLU A 64 -5.22 0.09 -9.30
C GLU A 64 -3.85 -0.10 -8.64
N LYS A 65 -2.81 0.58 -9.15
CA LYS A 65 -1.44 0.47 -8.63
C LYS A 65 -1.40 0.86 -7.15
N ALA A 66 -0.70 0.07 -6.33
CA ALA A 66 -0.62 0.28 -4.88
C ALA A 66 -0.14 1.69 -4.49
N VAL A 67 0.72 2.31 -5.29
CA VAL A 67 1.20 3.69 -5.07
C VAL A 67 0.07 4.70 -5.21
N VAL A 68 -0.86 4.52 -6.16
CA VAL A 68 -1.98 5.44 -6.36
C VAL A 68 -2.95 5.33 -5.19
N VAL A 69 -3.27 4.10 -4.77
CA VAL A 69 -4.09 3.87 -3.57
C VAL A 69 -3.45 4.49 -2.33
N ALA A 70 -2.12 4.33 -2.16
CA ALA A 70 -1.40 4.92 -1.05
C ALA A 70 -1.37 6.47 -1.08
N MET A 71 -1.26 7.08 -2.26
CA MET A 71 -1.36 8.53 -2.42
C MET A 71 -2.75 9.03 -2.01
N ASN A 72 -3.81 8.34 -2.43
CA ASN A 72 -5.18 8.69 -2.04
C ASN A 72 -5.38 8.52 -0.53
N ASP A 73 -4.91 7.43 0.07
CA ASP A 73 -4.95 7.21 1.52
C ASP A 73 -4.26 8.35 2.29
N PHE A 74 -3.12 8.81 1.78
CA PHE A 74 -2.36 9.91 2.37
C PHE A 74 -3.11 11.24 2.27
N PHE A 75 -3.59 11.62 1.07
CA PHE A 75 -4.28 12.89 0.88
C PHE A 75 -5.63 12.96 1.59
N GLU A 76 -6.34 11.84 1.69
CA GLU A 76 -7.62 11.74 2.38
C GLU A 76 -7.51 11.56 3.90
N LYS A 77 -6.30 11.60 4.48
CA LYS A 77 -6.05 11.41 5.92
C LYS A 77 -6.60 10.08 6.45
N ARG A 78 -6.52 9.02 5.65
CA ARG A 78 -6.91 7.65 6.05
C ARG A 78 -5.76 6.88 6.72
N LEU A 79 -4.63 7.54 6.95
CA LEU A 79 -3.43 6.95 7.55
C LEU A 79 -3.18 7.55 8.94
N GLU A 80 -2.93 6.68 9.90
CA GLU A 80 -2.37 7.04 11.19
C GLU A 80 -0.85 6.88 11.13
N VAL A 81 -0.11 7.95 11.43
CA VAL A 81 1.36 7.97 11.37
C VAL A 81 1.90 8.19 12.78
N SER A 82 2.64 7.21 13.28
CA SER A 82 3.37 7.31 14.54
C SER A 82 4.88 7.25 14.28
N TYR A 83 5.61 8.01 15.10
CA TYR A 83 7.07 8.04 15.08
C TYR A 83 7.59 7.21 16.24
N ARG A 84 8.64 6.43 15.99
CA ARG A 84 9.38 5.80 17.07
C ARG A 84 9.99 6.91 17.93
N SER A 85 9.78 6.80 19.23
CA SER A 85 10.43 7.60 20.25
C SER A 85 11.81 7.05 20.56
N ASP A 86 12.66 7.85 21.20
CA ASP A 86 14.00 7.41 21.65
C ASP A 86 13.91 6.17 22.58
N GLU A 87 12.79 6.02 23.32
CA GLU A 87 12.52 4.88 24.19
C GLU A 87 12.31 3.57 23.40
N ASP A 88 11.83 3.65 22.15
CA ASP A 88 11.62 2.46 21.30
C ASP A 88 12.95 1.86 20.79
N TYR A 89 14.04 2.63 20.81
CA TYR A 89 15.36 2.17 20.39
C TYR A 89 16.11 1.39 21.49
N GLU A 90 15.79 1.62 22.76
CA GLU A 90 16.41 0.91 23.89
C GLU A 90 15.89 -0.53 24.06
N ILE A 91 14.70 -0.83 23.52
CA ILE A 91 14.07 -2.15 23.63
C ILE A 91 14.60 -3.14 22.58
N GLU A 92 15.12 -2.65 21.46
CA GLU A 92 15.69 -3.48 20.38
C GLU A 92 17.23 -3.68 20.50
N ALA A 93 17.87 -3.19 21.58
CA ALA A 93 19.33 -3.23 21.81
C ALA A 93 19.80 -4.38 22.73
#